data_AF-A0A9E3EYI6-F1
#
_entry.id   AF-A0A9E3EYI6-F1
#
_cell.length_a   1.000
_cell.length_b   1.000
_cell.length_c   1.000
_cell.angle_alpha   90.00
_cell.angle_beta   90.00
_cell.angle_gamma   90.00
#
_symmetry.space_group_name_H-M   'P 1'
#
loop_
_entity.id
_entity.type
_entity.pdbx_description
1 polymer ?
#
loop_
_entity_poly.entity_id
_entity_poly.type
_entity_poly.pdbx_seq_one_letter_code
_entity_poly.pdbx_strand_id
1 'polypeptide(L)'
;MATTELELLIETRRDLHRHPELGFQEHRTAGIVAERLRTAGYEVRTGIAETGVVGTLRGGAGDGPTLLLRADMDALPIEEECTHDFVSGNAGVMHACGHDAHV
;
A
#
# COMPACT_ATOMS: atom_id res chain seq x y z
N MET A 1 -22.70 -9.88 5.55
CA MET A 1 -22.45 -10.31 4.16
C MET A 1 -20.93 -10.39 4.00
N ALA A 2 -20.40 -11.44 3.38
CA ALA A 2 -18.97 -11.52 3.14
C ALA A 2 -18.59 -10.45 2.10
N THR A 3 -17.70 -9.52 2.46
CA THR A 3 -17.16 -8.52 1.55
C THR A 3 -16.42 -9.23 0.42
N THR A 4 -16.69 -8.85 -0.82
CA THR A 4 -16.01 -9.38 -2.00
C THR A 4 -14.57 -8.89 -2.08
N GLU A 5 -13.70 -9.60 -2.81
CA GLU A 5 -12.32 -9.15 -3.04
C GLU A 5 -12.26 -7.76 -3.69
N LEU A 6 -13.17 -7.48 -4.63
CA LEU A 6 -13.26 -6.17 -5.28
C LEU A 6 -13.63 -5.05 -4.29
N GLU A 7 -14.60 -5.30 -3.40
CA GLU A 7 -14.98 -4.33 -2.37
C GLU A 7 -13.80 -4.05 -1.42
N LEU A 8 -13.07 -5.08 -0.99
CA LEU A 8 -11.87 -4.93 -0.17
C LEU A 8 -10.79 -4.10 -0.87
N LEU A 9 -10.56 -4.31 -2.16
CA LEU A 9 -9.60 -3.52 -2.95
C LEU A 9 -10.02 -2.05 -3.03
N ILE A 10 -11.30 -1.77 -3.32
CA ILE A 10 -11.82 -0.40 -3.38
C ILE A 10 -11.74 0.30 -2.02
N GLU A 11 -12.12 -0.40 -0.94
CA GLU A 11 -12.04 0.13 0.42
C GLU A 11 -10.60 0.45 0.82
N THR A 12 -9.66 -0.44 0.47
CA THR A 12 -8.22 -0.22 0.68
C THR A 12 -7.75 1.02 -0.04
N ARG A 13 -7.99 1.09 -1.35
CA ARG A 13 -7.54 2.19 -2.19
C ARG A 13 -8.07 3.53 -1.66
N ARG A 14 -9.34 3.58 -1.27
CA ARG A 14 -9.97 4.79 -0.70
C ARG A 14 -9.46 5.11 0.71
N ASP A 15 -9.12 4.11 1.52
CA ASP A 15 -8.49 4.33 2.83
C ASP A 15 -7.10 4.92 2.70
N LEU A 16 -6.26 4.40 1.80
CA LEU A 16 -4.93 4.94 1.53
C LEU A 16 -5.02 6.36 0.95
N HIS A 17 -5.95 6.61 0.02
CA HIS A 17 -6.17 7.96 -0.53
C HIS A 17 -6.52 9.00 0.55
N ARG A 18 -7.35 8.63 1.54
CA ARG A 18 -7.73 9.51 2.65
C ARG A 18 -6.59 9.79 3.63
N HIS A 19 -5.57 8.94 3.68
CA HIS A 19 -4.47 9.05 4.64
C HIS A 19 -3.11 9.00 3.94
N PRO A 20 -2.84 9.94 3.01
CA PRO A 20 -1.62 9.91 2.23
C PRO A 20 -0.41 10.31 3.09
N GLU A 21 0.72 9.67 2.83
CA GLU A 21 1.99 9.90 3.52
C GLU A 21 3.10 10.19 2.50
N LEU A 22 3.98 11.13 2.81
CA LEU A 22 5.09 11.50 1.92
C LEU A 22 6.17 10.42 1.86
N GLY A 23 7.02 10.52 0.83
CA GLY A 23 8.26 9.75 0.70
C GLY A 23 9.04 9.60 2.01
N PHE A 24 9.34 8.35 2.39
CA PHE A 24 10.02 7.94 3.62
C PHE A 24 9.26 8.19 4.93
N GLN A 25 8.00 8.63 4.86
CA GLN A 25 7.14 8.90 6.02
C GLN A 25 5.89 8.00 6.04
N GLU A 26 5.81 7.02 5.16
CA GLU A 26 4.68 6.12 4.91
C GLU A 26 4.55 5.01 5.98
N HIS A 27 4.65 5.37 7.26
CA HIS A 27 4.66 4.41 8.35
C HIS A 27 3.33 3.67 8.50
N ARG A 28 2.19 4.35 8.33
CA ARG A 28 0.86 3.72 8.39
C ARG A 28 0.67 2.79 7.19
N THR A 29 0.98 3.28 6.00
CA THR A 29 0.82 2.54 4.74
C THR A 29 1.71 1.30 4.73
N ALA A 30 2.98 1.42 5.10
CA ALA A 30 3.89 0.29 5.27
C ALA A 30 3.37 -0.73 6.30
N GLY A 31 2.80 -0.26 7.41
CA GLY A 31 2.19 -1.12 8.43
C GLY A 31 1.04 -1.95 7.87
N ILE A 32 0.14 -1.34 7.10
CA ILE A 32 -0.99 -2.02 6.45
C ILE A 32 -0.50 -3.08 5.47
N VAL A 33 0.46 -2.74 4.60
CA VAL A 33 1.04 -3.67 3.62
C VAL A 33 1.70 -4.86 4.31
N ALA A 34 2.52 -4.59 5.33
CA ALA A 34 3.21 -5.64 6.07
C ALA A 34 2.24 -6.61 6.73
N GLU A 35 1.17 -6.09 7.35
CA GLU A 35 0.18 -6.94 8.02
C GLU A 35 -0.62 -7.81 7.05
N ARG A 36 -0.99 -7.26 5.89
CA ARG A 36 -1.68 -8.02 4.85
C ARG A 36 -0.81 -9.13 4.27
N LEU A 37 0.46 -8.84 3.99
CA LEU A 37 1.41 -9.84 3.51
C LEU A 37 1.61 -10.95 4.55
N ARG A 38 1.75 -10.62 5.84
CA ARG A 38 1.84 -11.62 6.92
C ARG A 38 0.59 -12.50 6.98
N THR A 39 -0.59 -11.87 6.94
CA THR A 39 -1.88 -12.59 6.96
C THR A 39 -2.04 -13.50 5.74
N ALA A 40 -1.49 -13.12 4.60
CA ALA A 40 -1.47 -13.92 3.37
C ALA A 40 -0.39 -15.02 3.37
N GLY A 41 0.40 -15.17 4.45
CA GLY A 41 1.38 -16.24 4.60
C GLY A 41 2.77 -15.94 4.02
N TYR A 42 3.09 -14.68 3.74
CA TYR A 42 4.42 -14.28 3.28
C TYR A 42 5.41 -14.18 4.44
N GLU A 43 6.69 -14.46 4.18
CA GLU A 43 7.80 -14.02 5.03
C GLU A 43 8.01 -12.52 4.80
N VAL A 44 7.76 -11.69 5.82
CA VAL A 44 7.74 -10.23 5.67
C VAL A 44 8.93 -9.58 6.36
N ARG A 45 9.66 -8.75 5.61
CA ARG A 45 10.72 -7.87 6.09
C ARG A 45 10.28 -6.41 5.96
N THR A 46 10.43 -5.63 7.03
CA THR A 46 10.03 -4.22 7.13
C THR A 46 11.24 -3.34 7.47
N GLY A 47 11.09 -2.01 7.38
CA GLY A 47 12.13 -1.06 7.75
C GLY A 47 13.24 -0.93 6.72
N ILE A 48 12.98 -1.33 5.47
CA ILE A 48 13.95 -1.23 4.37
C ILE A 48 13.95 0.23 3.91
N ALA A 49 15.07 0.93 4.10
CA ALA A 49 15.13 2.37 3.84
C ALA A 49 13.96 3.12 4.52
N GLU A 50 13.82 2.91 5.83
CA GLU A 50 12.79 3.50 6.71
C GLU A 50 11.41 2.83 6.62
N THR A 51 10.73 2.88 5.49
CA THR A 51 9.32 2.46 5.36
C THR A 51 9.11 1.27 4.41
N GLY A 52 10.12 0.88 3.64
CA GLY A 52 10.00 -0.20 2.66
C GLY A 52 9.63 -1.56 3.27
N VAL A 53 8.78 -2.29 2.54
CA VAL A 53 8.28 -3.63 2.88
C VAL A 53 8.57 -4.61 1.76
N VAL A 54 9.08 -5.79 2.09
CA VAL A 54 9.25 -6.91 1.15
C VAL A 54 8.58 -8.15 1.73
N GLY A 55 7.63 -8.71 1.00
CA GLY A 55 7.05 -10.03 1.26
C GLY A 55 7.66 -11.07 0.33
N THR A 56 8.14 -12.19 0.88
CA THR A 56 8.63 -13.34 0.11
C THR A 56 7.68 -14.52 0.27
N LEU A 57 7.15 -15.04 -0.85
CA LEU A 57 6.37 -16.28 -0.90
C LEU A 57 7.20 -17.35 -1.59
N ARG A 58 7.44 -18.47 -0.89
CA ARG A 58 8.13 -19.63 -1.46
C ARG A 58 7.11 -20.59 -2.04
N GLY A 59 7.20 -20.86 -3.34
CA GLY A 59 6.35 -21.85 -4.02
C GLY A 59 6.67 -23.28 -3.57
N GLY A 60 5.72 -24.20 -3.76
CA GLY A 60 5.87 -25.61 -3.37
C GLY A 60 6.67 -26.48 -4.34
N ALA A 61 7.18 -25.92 -5.46
CA ALA A 61 7.85 -26.68 -6.51
C ALA A 61 9.36 -26.92 -6.28
N GLY A 62 9.92 -26.43 -5.16
CA GLY A 62 11.36 -26.50 -4.87
C GLY A 62 12.14 -25.31 -5.46
N ASP A 63 13.45 -25.48 -5.58
CA ASP A 63 14.36 -24.43 -6.05
C ASP A 63 14.07 -24.04 -7.51
N GLY A 64 14.07 -22.74 -7.80
CA GLY A 64 13.73 -22.21 -9.11
C GLY A 64 13.97 -20.70 -9.23
N PRO A 65 13.61 -20.11 -10.38
CA PRO A 65 13.76 -18.67 -10.60
C PRO A 65 12.89 -17.86 -9.62
N THR A 66 13.35 -16.65 -9.28
CA THR A 66 12.61 -15.70 -8.43
C THR A 66 12.06 -14.56 -9.27
N LEU A 67 10.78 -14.21 -9.09
CA LEU A 67 10.13 -13.05 -9.71
C LEU A 67 9.86 -11.98 -8.66
N LEU A 68 10.10 -10.71 -9.01
CA LEU A 68 9.75 -9.56 -8.17
C LEU A 68 8.57 -8.81 -8.79
N LEU A 69 7.53 -8.60 -7.98
CA LEU A 69 6.45 -7.64 -8.25
C LEU A 69 6.68 -6.42 -7.36
N ARG A 70 6.44 -5.22 -7.89
CA ARG A 70 6.72 -3.95 -7.20
C ARG A 70 5.54 -2.99 -7.33
N ALA A 71 5.19 -2.37 -6.21
CA ALA A 71 4.30 -1.22 -6.10
C ALA A 71 5.01 -0.11 -5.30
N ASP A 72 4.83 1.15 -5.68
CA ASP A 72 5.11 2.34 -4.87
C ASP A 72 3.91 2.68 -3.99
N MET A 73 4.18 3.36 -2.88
CA MET A 73 3.17 3.64 -1.84
C MET A 73 3.16 5.08 -1.34
N ASP A 74 4.05 5.94 -1.83
CA ASP A 74 4.20 7.32 -1.37
C ASP A 74 3.20 8.27 -2.02
N ALA A 75 2.90 9.37 -1.34
CA ALA A 75 2.11 10.48 -1.83
C ALA A 75 2.99 11.70 -2.16
N LEU A 76 2.36 12.75 -2.68
CA LEU A 76 3.03 13.97 -3.12
C LEU A 76 2.60 15.17 -2.26
N PRO A 77 3.47 16.20 -2.10
CA PRO A 77 3.15 17.44 -1.38
C PRO A 77 2.27 18.36 -2.26
N ILE A 78 1.04 17.94 -2.52
CA ILE A 78 0.05 18.59 -3.37
C ILE A 78 -1.25 18.69 -2.59
N GLU A 79 -1.86 19.88 -2.58
CA GLU A 79 -3.22 20.07 -2.03
C GLU A 79 -4.24 19.41 -2.96
N GLU A 80 -5.13 18.61 -2.40
CA GLU A 80 -6.18 17.95 -3.18
C GLU A 80 -7.35 18.89 -3.45
N GLU A 81 -7.66 19.13 -4.73
CA GLU A 81 -8.79 19.95 -5.16
C GLU A 81 -10.03 19.12 -5.58
N CYS A 82 -9.96 17.79 -5.43
CA CYS A 82 -11.07 16.90 -5.74
C CYS A 82 -12.23 17.07 -4.76
N THR A 83 -13.43 16.60 -5.16
CA THR A 83 -14.68 16.78 -4.39
C THR A 83 -15.41 15.46 -4.11
N HIS A 84 -14.73 14.32 -4.26
CA HIS A 84 -15.29 13.01 -3.94
C HIS A 84 -15.28 12.71 -2.44
N ASP A 85 -15.90 11.60 -2.02
CA ASP A 85 -16.12 11.21 -0.63
C ASP A 85 -14.90 10.59 0.07
N PHE A 86 -13.76 10.52 -0.62
CA PHE A 86 -12.51 9.94 -0.10
C PHE A 86 -11.28 10.82 -0.33
N VAL A 87 -11.45 12.15 -0.39
CA VAL A 87 -10.33 13.09 -0.47
C VAL A 87 -9.37 12.94 0.73
N SER A 88 -8.12 13.32 0.54
CA SER A 88 -7.09 13.38 1.56
C SER A 88 -7.57 14.12 2.82
N GLY A 89 -7.37 13.49 3.97
CA GLY A 89 -7.50 14.12 5.28
C GLY A 89 -6.21 14.83 5.75
N ASN A 90 -5.14 14.78 4.95
CA ASN A 90 -3.86 15.39 5.26
C ASN A 90 -3.61 16.61 4.36
N ALA A 91 -3.82 17.81 4.91
CA ALA A 91 -3.69 19.06 4.17
C ALA A 91 -2.30 19.19 3.52
N GLY A 92 -2.27 19.57 2.25
CA GLY A 92 -1.06 19.70 1.43
C GLY A 92 -0.44 18.38 0.96
N VAL A 93 -1.09 17.23 1.19
CA VAL A 93 -0.60 15.91 0.77
C VAL A 93 -1.69 15.13 0.04
N MET A 94 -1.38 14.55 -1.12
CA MET A 94 -2.33 13.81 -1.96
C MET A 94 -1.66 12.64 -2.69
N HIS A 95 -2.35 11.51 -2.82
CA HIS A 95 -2.00 10.49 -3.81
C HIS A 95 -2.35 10.93 -5.24
N ALA A 96 -1.63 11.92 -5.75
CA ALA A 96 -1.85 12.49 -7.08
C ALA A 96 -1.23 11.67 -8.24
N CYS A 97 -0.49 10.59 -7.93
CA CYS A 97 0.12 9.68 -8.91
C CYS A 97 -0.50 8.27 -8.92
N GLY A 98 -1.52 8.02 -8.10
CA GLY A 98 -2.24 6.74 -8.06
C GLY A 98 -1.55 5.62 -7.27
N HIS A 99 -0.54 5.93 -6.45
CA HIS A 99 0.18 4.93 -5.64
C HIS A 99 -0.74 4.23 -4.61
N ASP A 100 -1.82 4.89 -4.18
CA ASP A 100 -2.91 4.30 -3.40
C ASP A 100 -3.65 3.16 -4.13
N ALA A 101 -3.59 3.10 -5.46
CA ALA A 101 -4.19 2.04 -6.26
C ALA A 101 -3.20 0.92 -6.63
N HIS A 102 -1.89 1.18 -6.54
CA HIS A 102 -0.86 0.18 -6.82
C HIS A 102 -0.68 -0.81 -5.65
N VAL A 103 -0.99 -0.35 -4.43
CA VAL A 103 -0.79 -1.03 -3.13
C VAL A 103 -2.05 -1.76 -2.66
#